data_AF-A0A1I5RV73-F1
#
_entry.id   AF-A0A1I5RV73-F1
#
_cell.length_a   1.000
_cell.length_b   1.000
_cell.length_c   1.000
_cell.angle_alpha   90.00
_cell.angle_beta   90.00
_cell.angle_gamma   90.00
#
_symmetry.space_group_name_H-M   'P 1'
#
loop_
_entity.id
_entity.type
_entity.pdbx_description
1 polymer ?
#
loop_
_entity_poly.entity_id
_entity_poly.type
_entity_poly.pdbx_seq_one_letter_code
_entity_poly.pdbx_strand_id
1 'polypeptide(L)'
;MTAQLTAPVKLCPHCSAQAQTVDKKCPHCGKKYKKGSTALKILLGLAVLMIVVIGGCTALLGAGINEAVEQLNEEQAASAISQETFDAIQIGATRADVDAAVAPAVPQDTQEFAQEGVLDAADVNQSCIYFNRQGGEFGDIFQFCFDNDVLTTKNSY
;
A
#
# COMPACT_ATOMS: atom_id res chain seq x y z
N MET A 1 -23.85 13.02 -61.68
CA MET A 1 -23.91 14.12 -60.69
C MET A 1 -22.54 14.18 -60.01
N THR A 2 -21.69 15.13 -60.38
CA THR A 2 -20.35 15.31 -59.81
C THR A 2 -20.46 16.10 -58.50
N ALA A 3 -20.06 15.49 -57.37
CA ALA A 3 -19.99 16.17 -56.09
C ALA A 3 -18.86 17.21 -56.13
N GLN A 4 -19.20 18.50 -56.05
CA GLN A 4 -18.23 19.58 -55.89
C GLN A 4 -17.72 19.59 -54.45
N LEU A 5 -16.45 19.21 -54.25
CA LEU A 5 -15.74 19.35 -52.98
C LEU A 5 -15.39 20.82 -52.77
N THR A 6 -16.18 21.55 -51.98
CA THR A 6 -15.86 22.92 -51.58
C THR A 6 -14.66 22.91 -50.62
N ALA A 7 -13.64 23.71 -50.91
CA ALA A 7 -12.48 23.86 -50.02
C ALA A 7 -12.91 24.45 -48.66
N PRO A 8 -12.30 24.02 -47.54
CA PRO A 8 -12.67 24.49 -46.22
C PRO A 8 -12.33 25.98 -46.04
N VAL A 9 -13.22 26.72 -45.37
CA VAL A 9 -12.97 28.10 -44.94
C VAL A 9 -11.99 28.07 -43.76
N LYS A 10 -10.87 28.78 -43.88
CA LYS A 10 -9.87 28.95 -42.80
C LYS A 10 -9.75 30.43 -42.44
N LEU A 11 -9.70 30.73 -41.14
CA LEU A 11 -9.38 32.04 -40.61
C LEU A 11 -7.87 32.14 -40.35
N CYS A 12 -7.19 33.15 -40.91
CA CYS A 12 -5.76 33.34 -40.67
C CYS A 12 -5.52 33.91 -39.27
N PRO A 13 -4.71 33.26 -38.40
CA PRO A 13 -4.43 33.77 -37.06
C PRO A 13 -3.53 35.01 -37.02
N HIS A 14 -2.99 35.44 -38.17
CA HIS A 14 -2.06 36.57 -38.25
C HIS A 14 -2.67 37.86 -38.82
N CYS A 15 -3.58 37.75 -39.79
CA CYS A 15 -4.22 38.90 -40.44
C CYS A 15 -5.75 38.87 -40.35
N SER A 16 -6.33 37.87 -39.68
CA SER A 16 -7.77 37.70 -39.49
C SER A 16 -8.59 37.63 -40.78
N ALA A 17 -7.95 37.48 -41.95
CA ALA A 17 -8.65 37.25 -43.21
C ALA A 17 -9.18 35.82 -43.29
N GLN A 18 -10.42 35.69 -43.78
CA GLN A 18 -11.04 34.40 -44.10
C GLN A 18 -10.77 34.05 -45.55
N ALA A 19 -10.26 32.85 -45.81
CA ALA A 19 -10.03 32.35 -47.17
C ALA A 19 -10.51 30.91 -47.32
N GLN A 20 -11.15 30.59 -48.45
CA GLN A 20 -11.47 29.23 -48.86
C GLN A 20 -10.28 28.62 -49.57
N THR A 21 -9.43 27.90 -48.83
CA THR A 21 -8.22 27.30 -49.40
C THR A 21 -7.78 26.05 -48.66
N VAL A 22 -7.30 25.06 -49.42
CA VAL A 22 -6.62 23.88 -48.90
C VAL A 22 -5.15 24.16 -48.53
N ASP A 23 -4.60 25.30 -48.97
CA ASP A 23 -3.20 25.64 -48.77
C ASP A 23 -2.81 25.82 -47.30
N LYS A 24 -1.52 25.59 -47.03
CA LYS A 24 -0.90 25.74 -45.71
C LYS A 24 -0.51 27.19 -45.40
N LYS A 25 -0.59 28.09 -46.39
CA LYS A 25 -0.26 29.52 -46.28
C LYS A 25 -1.49 30.38 -46.57
N CYS A 26 -1.59 31.52 -45.88
CA CYS A 26 -2.64 32.49 -46.12
C CYS A 26 -2.38 33.25 -47.44
N PRO A 27 -3.36 33.33 -48.35
CA PRO A 27 -3.19 34.05 -49.62
C PRO A 27 -3.08 35.57 -49.44
N HIS A 28 -3.57 36.11 -48.33
CA HIS A 28 -3.55 37.55 -48.07
C HIS A 28 -2.22 38.05 -47.48
N CYS A 29 -1.55 37.27 -46.62
CA CYS A 29 -0.34 37.70 -45.93
C CYS A 29 0.87 36.76 -46.10
N GLY A 30 0.71 35.64 -46.79
CA GLY A 30 1.77 34.65 -47.03
C GLY A 30 2.20 33.81 -45.81
N LYS A 31 1.72 34.13 -44.60
CA LYS A 31 2.06 33.41 -43.36
C LYS A 31 1.34 32.05 -43.26
N LYS A 32 1.95 31.07 -42.60
CA LYS A 32 1.38 29.73 -42.41
C LYS A 32 0.21 29.77 -41.41
N TYR A 33 -0.81 28.94 -41.60
CA TYR A 33 -1.94 28.79 -40.66
C TYR A 33 -1.58 28.08 -39.33
N LYS A 34 -0.28 27.87 -39.04
CA LYS A 34 0.16 27.05 -37.92
C LYS A 34 0.03 27.84 -36.61
N LYS A 35 -1.00 27.53 -35.82
CA LYS A 35 -1.10 27.99 -34.43
C LYS A 35 0.11 27.42 -33.67
N GLY A 36 0.88 28.29 -33.02
CA GLY A 36 2.12 27.92 -32.33
C GLY A 36 1.93 26.77 -31.35
N SER A 37 2.98 25.97 -31.17
CA SER A 37 3.04 24.73 -30.39
C SER A 37 2.91 24.92 -28.88
N THR A 38 2.13 25.90 -28.42
CA THR A 38 1.92 26.22 -27.00
C THR A 38 1.37 25.00 -26.25
N ALA A 39 0.48 24.22 -26.87
CA ALA A 39 -0.04 22.98 -26.32
C ALA A 39 1.05 21.90 -26.12
N LEU A 40 2.03 21.82 -27.03
CA LEU A 40 3.14 20.86 -26.92
C LEU A 40 4.08 21.24 -25.77
N LYS A 41 4.33 22.53 -25.56
CA LYS A 41 5.16 23.02 -24.45
C LYS A 41 4.49 22.76 -23.10
N ILE A 42 3.17 22.91 -23.01
CA ILE A 42 2.40 22.62 -21.79
C ILE A 42 2.40 21.12 -21.48
N LEU A 43 2.19 20.27 -22.48
CA LEU A 43 2.25 18.81 -22.32
C LEU A 43 3.64 18.34 -21.86
N LEU A 44 4.71 18.92 -22.43
CA LEU A 44 6.07 18.59 -22.01
C LEU A 44 6.32 18.99 -20.54
N GLY A 45 5.85 20.17 -20.13
CA GLY A 45 5.95 20.63 -18.75
C GLY A 45 5.23 19.73 -17.76
N LEU A 46 4.01 19.29 -18.09
CA LEU A 46 3.23 18.35 -17.28
C LEU A 46 3.89 16.97 -17.16
N ALA A 47 4.47 16.46 -18.25
CA ALA A 47 5.16 15.18 -18.24
C ALA A 47 6.39 15.21 -17.31
N VAL A 48 7.19 16.28 -17.35
CA VAL A 48 8.35 16.44 -16.47
C VAL A 48 7.91 16.56 -15.00
N LEU A 49 6.86 17.33 -14.72
CA LEU A 49 6.32 17.46 -13.37
C LEU A 49 5.87 16.11 -12.82
N MET A 50 5.17 15.30 -13.61
CA MET A 50 4.77 13.94 -13.22
C MET A 50 5.98 13.07 -12.87
N ILE A 51 7.03 13.09 -13.68
CA ILE A 51 8.24 12.28 -13.43
C ILE A 51 8.90 12.71 -12.11
N VAL A 52 8.96 14.02 -11.83
CA VAL A 52 9.53 14.54 -10.58
C VAL A 52 8.71 14.13 -9.37
N VAL A 53 7.37 14.19 -9.47
CA VAL A 53 6.48 13.78 -8.36
C VAL A 53 6.59 12.27 -8.10
N ILE A 54 6.52 11.45 -9.15
CA ILE A 54 6.65 9.99 -9.02
C ILE A 54 8.04 9.61 -8.49
N GLY A 55 9.10 10.18 -9.06
CA GLY A 55 10.47 9.95 -8.62
C GLY A 55 10.71 10.40 -7.17
N GLY A 56 10.19 11.57 -6.81
CA GLY A 56 10.25 12.10 -5.44
C GLY A 56 9.54 11.22 -4.41
N CYS A 57 8.35 10.71 -4.73
CA CYS A 57 7.63 9.78 -3.86
C CYS A 57 8.38 8.44 -3.69
N THR A 58 9.00 7.90 -4.75
CA THR A 58 9.77 6.64 -4.63
C THR A 58 11.03 6.78 -3.78
N ALA A 59 11.70 7.94 -3.80
CA ALA A 59 12.88 8.18 -2.98
C ALA A 59 12.56 8.26 -1.48
N LEU A 60 11.42 8.86 -1.12
CA LEU A 60 10.97 8.95 0.27
C LEU A 60 10.55 7.59 0.85
N LEU A 61 9.91 6.74 0.03
CA LEU A 61 9.58 5.38 0.44
C LEU A 61 10.84 4.51 0.55
N GLY A 62 11.79 4.59 -0.39
CA GLY A 62 13.00 3.77 -0.36
C GLY A 62 13.92 4.01 0.85
N ALA A 63 13.99 5.25 1.35
CA ALA A 63 14.84 5.58 2.51
C ALA A 63 14.15 5.33 3.87
N GLY A 64 12.82 5.48 3.96
CA GLY A 64 12.08 5.29 5.21
C GLY A 64 11.65 3.84 5.50
N ILE A 65 11.59 2.98 4.47
CA ILE A 65 11.14 1.60 4.63
C ILE A 65 12.21 0.74 5.31
N ASN A 66 13.50 1.03 5.13
CA ASN A 66 14.55 0.13 5.61
C ASN A 66 14.59 0.07 7.15
N GLU A 67 14.50 1.23 7.82
CA GLU A 67 14.46 1.30 9.29
C GLU A 67 13.12 0.80 9.87
N ALA A 68 12.01 1.10 9.21
CA ALA A 68 10.69 0.62 9.66
C ALA A 68 10.54 -0.89 9.50
N VAL A 69 11.06 -1.48 8.42
CA VAL A 69 11.06 -2.94 8.21
C VAL A 69 12.04 -3.63 9.15
N GLU A 70 13.18 -3.02 9.45
CA GLU A 70 14.14 -3.57 10.41
C GLU A 70 13.55 -3.62 11.82
N GLN A 71 12.89 -2.55 12.29
CA GLN A 71 12.18 -2.54 13.58
C GLN A 71 11.01 -3.53 13.60
N LEU A 72 10.21 -3.59 12.54
CA LEU A 72 9.11 -4.56 12.43
C LEU A 72 9.64 -5.99 12.46
N ASN A 73 10.76 -6.27 11.79
CA ASN A 73 11.38 -7.59 11.79
C ASN A 73 11.92 -7.97 13.18
N GLU A 74 12.52 -7.03 13.91
CA GLU A 74 13.01 -7.28 15.28
C GLU A 74 11.85 -7.58 16.24
N GLU A 75 10.78 -6.78 16.21
CA GLU A 75 9.58 -7.02 17.04
C GLU A 75 8.86 -8.32 16.64
N GLN A 76 8.72 -8.59 15.34
CA GLN A 76 8.10 -9.84 14.87
C GLN A 76 8.94 -11.07 15.23
N ALA A 77 10.26 -10.96 15.17
CA ALA A 77 11.17 -12.02 15.59
C ALA A 77 11.14 -12.23 17.12
N ALA A 78 10.95 -11.17 17.90
CA ALA A 78 10.79 -11.26 19.35
C ALA A 78 9.50 -11.99 19.78
N SER A 79 8.47 -11.99 18.92
CA SER A 79 7.23 -12.76 19.14
C SER A 79 7.21 -14.11 18.42
N ALA A 80 8.34 -14.58 17.89
CA ALA A 80 8.39 -15.82 17.11
C ALA A 80 8.76 -17.05 17.96
N ILE A 81 8.04 -18.16 17.75
CA ILE A 81 8.36 -19.47 18.37
C ILE A 81 8.50 -20.55 17.29
N SER A 82 9.26 -21.61 17.61
CA SER A 82 9.41 -22.76 16.70
C SER A 82 8.16 -23.64 16.69
N GLN A 83 7.96 -24.39 15.60
CA GLN A 83 6.93 -25.43 15.50
C GLN A 83 7.08 -26.46 16.63
N GLU A 84 8.32 -26.83 16.95
CA GLU A 84 8.63 -27.80 18.01
C GLU A 84 8.13 -27.34 19.37
N THR A 85 8.30 -26.04 19.68
CA THR A 85 7.79 -25.42 20.91
C THR A 85 6.26 -25.45 20.95
N PHE A 86 5.62 -25.09 19.84
CA PHE A 86 4.16 -25.14 19.69
C PHE A 86 3.60 -26.57 19.86
N ASP A 87 4.28 -27.56 19.30
CA ASP A 87 3.89 -28.96 19.37
C ASP A 87 4.07 -29.55 20.77
N ALA A 88 5.13 -29.14 21.48
CA ALA A 88 5.44 -29.60 22.83
C ALA A 88 4.39 -29.16 23.88
N ILE A 89 3.79 -27.98 23.70
CA ILE A 89 2.75 -27.46 24.60
C ILE A 89 1.46 -28.28 24.45
N GLN A 90 0.94 -28.79 25.56
CA GLN A 90 -0.24 -29.65 25.59
C GLN A 90 -1.50 -28.89 26.00
N ILE A 91 -2.63 -29.26 25.41
CA ILE A 91 -3.95 -28.83 25.90
C ILE A 91 -4.09 -29.23 27.37
N GLY A 92 -4.59 -28.32 28.20
CA GLY A 92 -4.66 -28.44 29.65
C GLY A 92 -3.51 -27.78 30.40
N ALA A 93 -2.45 -27.32 29.72
CA ALA A 93 -1.40 -26.52 30.33
C ALA A 93 -1.95 -25.19 30.87
N THR A 94 -1.38 -24.69 31.97
CA THR A 94 -1.77 -23.38 32.48
C THR A 94 -1.15 -22.27 31.64
N ARG A 95 -1.73 -21.06 31.68
CA ARG A 95 -1.17 -19.88 31.04
C ARG A 95 0.28 -19.64 31.45
N ALA A 96 0.59 -19.78 32.74
CA ALA A 96 1.94 -19.64 33.26
C ALA A 96 2.92 -20.68 32.68
N ASP A 97 2.48 -21.93 32.49
CA ASP A 97 3.31 -22.98 31.89
C ASP A 97 3.60 -22.67 30.41
N VAL A 98 2.59 -22.17 29.67
CA VAL A 98 2.75 -21.74 28.27
C VAL A 98 3.72 -20.57 28.19
N ASP A 99 3.53 -19.52 29.00
CA ASP A 99 4.39 -18.35 29.03
C ASP A 99 5.85 -18.71 29.39
N ALA A 100 6.04 -19.68 30.29
CA ALA A 100 7.37 -20.20 30.62
C ALA A 100 8.00 -21.00 29.48
N ALA A 101 7.21 -21.78 28.74
CA ALA A 101 7.69 -22.62 27.64
C ALA A 101 8.08 -21.80 26.39
N VAL A 102 7.42 -20.68 26.15
CA VAL A 102 7.67 -19.80 25.00
C VAL A 102 8.72 -18.72 25.28
N ALA A 103 9.13 -18.53 26.54
CA ALA A 103 10.15 -17.55 26.90
C ALA A 103 11.47 -17.79 26.11
N PRO A 104 12.10 -16.73 25.55
CA PRO A 104 11.86 -15.31 25.82
C PRO A 104 10.83 -14.65 24.90
N ALA A 105 10.11 -15.41 24.06
CA ALA A 105 9.19 -14.83 23.10
C ALA A 105 8.04 -14.09 23.78
N VAL A 106 7.70 -12.91 23.28
CA VAL A 106 6.62 -12.08 23.82
C VAL A 106 5.36 -12.30 23.00
N PRO A 107 4.24 -12.79 23.59
CA PRO A 107 3.00 -12.97 22.85
C PRO A 107 2.45 -11.64 22.35
N GLN A 108 1.86 -11.63 21.16
CA GLN A 108 0.98 -10.56 20.75
C GLN A 108 -0.39 -10.81 21.37
N ASP A 109 -0.85 -9.87 22.20
CA ASP A 109 -2.17 -9.92 22.81
C ASP A 109 -3.14 -9.10 21.96
N THR A 110 -4.14 -9.76 21.36
CA THR A 110 -5.16 -9.07 20.56
C THR A 110 -6.40 -8.72 21.37
N GLN A 111 -6.43 -9.03 22.67
CA GLN A 111 -7.55 -8.63 23.53
C GLN A 111 -7.31 -7.25 24.16
N GLU A 112 -7.24 -6.26 23.28
CA GLU A 112 -7.23 -4.83 23.61
C GLU A 112 -8.43 -4.40 24.48
N PHE A 113 -9.54 -5.16 24.41
CA PHE A 113 -10.80 -4.88 25.13
C PHE A 113 -10.73 -4.97 26.67
N ALA A 114 -9.84 -5.79 27.24
CA ALA A 114 -9.66 -5.85 28.71
C ALA A 114 -8.83 -4.66 29.22
N GLN A 115 -7.92 -4.14 28.40
CA GLN A 115 -7.03 -3.03 28.76
C GLN A 115 -7.73 -1.67 28.64
N GLU A 116 -8.75 -1.54 27.78
CA GLU A 116 -9.56 -0.33 27.68
C GLU A 116 -10.62 -0.18 28.79
N GLY A 117 -10.71 -1.13 29.73
CA GLY A 117 -11.66 -1.08 30.85
C GLY A 117 -13.12 -1.28 30.44
N VAL A 118 -13.35 -1.89 29.27
CA VAL A 118 -14.70 -2.16 28.75
C VAL A 118 -15.31 -3.40 29.42
N LEU A 119 -14.48 -4.32 29.88
CA LEU A 119 -14.86 -5.51 30.63
C LEU A 119 -13.94 -5.64 31.85
N ASP A 120 -14.50 -6.00 33.00
CA ASP A 120 -13.71 -6.36 34.18
C ASP A 120 -12.87 -7.60 33.84
N ALA A 121 -11.57 -7.57 34.15
CA ALA A 121 -10.67 -8.69 33.88
C ALA A 121 -11.12 -10.00 34.54
N ALA A 122 -11.91 -9.91 35.62
CA ALA A 122 -12.51 -11.06 36.30
C ALA A 122 -13.67 -11.71 35.52
N ASP A 123 -14.26 -11.00 34.54
CA ASP A 123 -15.36 -11.51 33.70
C ASP A 123 -14.86 -12.09 32.37
N VAL A 124 -13.58 -11.87 32.01
CA VAL A 124 -12.97 -12.40 30.79
C VAL A 124 -12.40 -13.79 31.06
N ASN A 125 -13.27 -14.80 31.02
CA ASN A 125 -12.87 -16.19 31.23
C ASN A 125 -12.17 -16.80 30.02
N GLN A 126 -12.24 -16.18 28.83
CA GLN A 126 -11.59 -16.67 27.63
C GLN A 126 -10.58 -15.67 27.08
N SER A 127 -9.37 -16.15 26.78
CA SER A 127 -8.34 -15.32 26.16
C SER A 127 -7.51 -16.08 25.15
N CYS A 128 -7.00 -15.40 24.13
CA CYS A 128 -6.09 -16.01 23.16
C CYS A 128 -4.82 -15.16 23.03
N ILE A 129 -3.68 -15.84 22.91
CA ILE A 129 -2.40 -15.22 22.56
C ILE A 129 -1.88 -15.76 21.26
N TYR A 130 -1.06 -14.94 20.61
CA TYR A 130 -0.57 -15.17 19.26
C TYR A 130 0.95 -15.05 19.21
N PHE A 131 1.58 -15.95 18.46
CA PHE A 131 3.01 -15.92 18.19
C PHE A 131 3.24 -16.10 16.70
N ASN A 132 4.27 -15.45 16.17
CA ASN A 132 4.70 -15.71 14.81
C ASN A 132 5.39 -17.08 14.73
N ARG A 133 5.30 -17.73 13.58
CA ARG A 133 6.09 -18.93 13.32
C ARG A 133 7.53 -18.56 13.00
N GLN A 134 8.48 -19.09 13.76
CA GLN A 134 9.90 -18.91 13.47
C GLN A 134 10.25 -19.55 12.12
N GLY A 135 10.79 -18.74 11.20
CA GLY A 135 11.11 -19.18 9.84
C GLY A 135 9.89 -19.43 8.94
N GLY A 136 8.69 -19.01 9.36
CA GLY A 136 7.48 -19.03 8.53
C GLY A 136 7.37 -17.84 7.57
N GLU A 137 6.36 -17.87 6.71
CA GLU A 137 6.00 -16.72 5.87
C GLU A 137 5.21 -15.68 6.68
N PHE A 138 5.13 -14.44 6.15
CA PHE A 138 4.32 -13.41 6.78
C PHE A 138 2.86 -13.85 6.85
N GLY A 139 2.32 -13.93 8.07
CA GLY A 139 0.96 -14.41 8.33
C GLY A 139 0.89 -15.83 8.90
N ASP A 140 2.01 -16.55 8.98
CA ASP A 140 2.08 -17.83 9.70
C ASP A 140 2.07 -17.57 11.21
N ILE A 141 0.94 -17.91 11.85
CA ILE A 141 0.69 -17.54 13.26
C ILE A 141 0.25 -18.76 14.06
N PHE A 142 0.85 -18.93 15.23
CA PHE A 142 0.39 -19.86 16.25
C PHE A 142 -0.54 -19.15 17.23
N GLN A 143 -1.65 -19.81 17.56
CA GLN A 143 -2.64 -19.31 18.51
C GLN A 143 -2.79 -20.30 19.66
N PHE A 144 -2.80 -19.78 20.88
CA PHE A 144 -3.14 -20.50 22.10
C PHE A 144 -4.33 -19.82 22.78
N CYS A 145 -5.42 -20.53 22.98
CA CYS A 145 -6.62 -20.02 23.61
C CYS A 145 -6.90 -20.71 24.95
N PHE A 146 -7.11 -19.90 25.98
CA PHE A 146 -7.30 -20.28 27.36
C PHE A 146 -8.75 -20.06 27.76
N ASP A 147 -9.25 -20.97 28.60
CA ASP A 147 -10.49 -20.81 29.36
C ASP A 147 -10.14 -20.96 30.84
N ASN A 148 -10.38 -19.93 31.66
CA ASN A 148 -9.96 -19.87 33.06
C ASN A 148 -8.48 -20.23 33.28
N ASP A 149 -7.58 -19.58 32.52
CA ASP A 149 -6.13 -19.82 32.50
C ASP A 149 -5.67 -21.23 32.08
N VAL A 150 -6.58 -22.09 31.62
CA VAL A 150 -6.24 -23.43 31.12
C VAL A 150 -6.30 -23.41 29.60
N LEU A 151 -5.24 -23.85 28.94
CA LEU A 151 -5.16 -23.96 27.49
C LEU A 151 -6.20 -24.97 27.00
N THR A 152 -7.21 -24.52 26.27
CA THR A 152 -8.28 -25.38 25.74
C THR A 152 -8.11 -25.66 24.25
N THR A 153 -7.52 -24.72 23.52
CA THR A 153 -7.37 -24.82 22.06
C THR A 153 -6.00 -24.30 21.63
N LYS A 154 -5.39 -24.96 20.64
CA LYS A 154 -4.22 -24.46 19.92
C LYS A 154 -4.42 -24.60 18.42
N ASN A 155 -4.10 -23.56 17.66
CA ASN A 155 -4.23 -23.54 16.20
C ASN A 155 -2.94 -23.01 15.56
N SER A 156 -2.69 -23.44 14.33
CA SER A 156 -1.67 -22.88 13.44
C SER A 156 -2.39 -22.42 12.17
N TYR A 157 -2.15 -21.18 11.77
CA TYR A 157 -2.68 -20.58 10.56
C TYR A 157 -1.56 -20.37 9.54
#